data_AF-A0A1Y3ELH8-F1
#
_entry.id   AF-A0A1Y3ELH8-F1
#
_cell.length_a   1.000
_cell.length_b   1.000
_cell.length_c   1.000
_cell.angle_alpha   90.00
_cell.angle_beta   90.00
_cell.angle_gamma   90.00
#
_symmetry.space_group_name_H-M   'P 1'
#
loop_
_entity.id
_entity.type
_entity.pdbx_description
1 polymer ?
#
loop_
_entity_poly.entity_id
_entity_poly.type
_entity_poly.pdbx_seq_one_letter_code
_entity_poly.pdbx_strand_id
1 'polypeptide(L)'
;MPGLYARGEFELAGFAVGAVERSQIALPAKQRMENGDVIIGIASNGFHSNGYSLIKSVLESQNIELNDPCPWNPQQTVAINLLLPTKIYVNTLLELLRSGRVKGAAHITGGGLVDNIPRILPSDLIAKIDMSTWPIPDEFLWLASAGSISASEMVNVFNCGIGMVLIVGRKDVPYVEAHLQSRSERFFKIGIVEKPKTDSTEKSESEQVDHNKVELENLEVAFQQENKVVPTLSNANHVNRKRVAILISGSGSNMLSLIHSSKKAASVYEIVLVISNVETASGLLKAEEEDIETSV
;
A
#
# COMPACT_ATOMS: atom_id res chain seq x y z
N MET A 1 -1.44 19.43 -27.45
CA MET A 1 -2.78 19.14 -28.02
C MET A 1 -3.83 19.85 -27.15
N PRO A 2 -4.08 21.16 -27.36
CA PRO A 2 -4.92 21.97 -26.46
C PRO A 2 -6.40 21.57 -26.46
N GLY A 3 -6.86 20.79 -27.45
CA GLY A 3 -8.20 20.19 -27.46
C GLY A 3 -8.31 18.86 -26.71
N LEU A 4 -7.21 18.30 -26.19
CA LEU A 4 -7.17 17.03 -25.46
C LEU A 4 -6.69 17.17 -24.01
N TYR A 5 -5.70 18.03 -23.74
CA TYR A 5 -5.15 18.25 -22.40
C TYR A 5 -5.47 19.65 -21.90
N ALA A 6 -5.77 19.77 -20.60
CA ALA A 6 -5.95 21.08 -19.98
C ALA A 6 -4.62 21.85 -19.92
N ARG A 7 -4.71 23.14 -19.63
CA ARG A 7 -3.50 23.99 -19.52
C ARG A 7 -2.60 23.48 -18.39
N GLY A 8 -1.36 23.14 -18.73
CA GLY A 8 -0.37 22.63 -17.78
C GLY A 8 -0.34 21.11 -17.65
N GLU A 9 -1.27 20.41 -18.28
CA GLU A 9 -1.25 18.95 -18.35
C GLU A 9 -0.47 18.46 -19.57
N PHE A 10 0.30 17.40 -19.39
CA PHE A 10 0.99 16.70 -20.46
C PHE A 10 1.09 15.22 -20.11
N GLU A 11 1.25 14.40 -21.13
CA GLU A 11 1.47 12.97 -21.00
C GLU A 11 2.84 12.61 -21.56
N LEU A 12 3.54 11.71 -20.89
CA LEU A 12 4.85 11.23 -21.30
C LEU A 12 4.79 9.71 -21.48
N ALA A 13 5.10 9.25 -22.70
CA ALA A 13 5.26 7.84 -23.01
C ALA A 13 6.76 7.53 -23.18
N GLY A 14 7.23 6.48 -22.50
CA GLY A 14 8.59 5.96 -22.63
C GLY A 14 8.60 4.66 -23.44
N PHE A 15 9.66 4.45 -24.21
CA PHE A 15 9.89 3.21 -24.95
C PHE A 15 11.34 2.73 -24.73
N ALA A 16 11.51 1.43 -24.48
CA ALA A 16 12.81 0.81 -24.30
C ALA A 16 12.87 -0.54 -25.02
N VAL A 17 14.06 -0.89 -25.53
CA VAL A 17 14.36 -2.19 -26.15
C VAL A 17 15.53 -2.81 -25.41
N GLY A 18 15.35 -4.05 -24.96
CA GLY A 18 16.41 -4.88 -24.38
C GLY A 18 16.69 -6.10 -25.26
N ALA A 19 17.86 -6.70 -25.08
CA ALA A 19 18.24 -7.94 -25.76
C ALA A 19 18.76 -8.96 -24.74
N VAL A 20 18.47 -10.23 -24.99
CA VAL A 20 18.95 -11.37 -24.20
C VAL A 20 19.44 -12.45 -25.15
N GLU A 21 20.53 -13.12 -24.81
CA GLU A 21 21.03 -14.25 -25.60
C GLU A 21 20.07 -15.44 -25.51
N ARG A 22 19.78 -16.07 -26.64
CA ARG A 22 18.87 -17.24 -26.70
C ARG A 22 19.36 -18.43 -25.87
N SER A 23 20.68 -18.56 -25.69
CA SER A 23 21.33 -19.60 -24.89
C SER A 23 21.24 -19.34 -23.38
N GLN A 24 21.03 -18.08 -22.96
CA GLN A 24 20.87 -17.75 -21.55
C GLN A 24 19.45 -18.10 -21.10
N ILE A 25 19.34 -18.62 -19.87
CA ILE A 25 18.04 -18.91 -19.28
C ILE A 25 17.32 -17.57 -19.06
N ALA A 26 16.28 -17.32 -19.85
CA ALA A 26 15.41 -16.17 -19.64
C ALA A 26 14.68 -16.32 -18.29
N LEU A 27 14.57 -15.22 -17.56
CA LEU A 27 13.74 -15.16 -16.37
C LEU A 27 12.27 -14.92 -16.77
N PRO A 28 11.30 -15.47 -16.03
CA PRO A 28 11.48 -16.35 -14.87
C PRO A 28 11.86 -17.80 -15.27
N ALA A 29 12.88 -18.34 -14.61
CA ALA A 29 13.33 -19.72 -14.79
C ALA A 29 12.47 -20.68 -13.95
N LYS A 30 11.16 -20.73 -14.22
CA LYS A 30 10.15 -21.42 -13.39
C LYS A 30 10.52 -22.88 -13.10
N GLN A 31 11.11 -23.59 -14.06
CA GLN A 31 11.52 -25.01 -13.91
C GLN A 31 12.69 -25.21 -12.93
N ARG A 32 13.41 -24.14 -12.57
CA ARG A 32 14.50 -24.17 -11.59
C ARG A 32 14.04 -23.78 -10.19
N MET A 33 12.84 -23.22 -10.06
CA MET A 33 12.29 -22.83 -8.76
C MET A 33 11.85 -24.07 -7.99
N GLU A 34 12.18 -24.12 -6.71
CA GLU A 34 11.91 -25.27 -5.86
C GLU A 34 11.52 -24.83 -4.45
N ASN A 35 10.91 -25.76 -3.71
CA ASN A 35 10.56 -25.55 -2.32
C ASN A 35 11.79 -25.18 -1.47
N GLY A 36 11.66 -24.09 -0.73
CA GLY A 36 12.69 -23.51 0.13
C GLY A 36 13.63 -22.53 -0.60
N ASP A 37 13.38 -22.17 -1.86
CA ASP A 37 14.07 -21.02 -2.48
C ASP A 37 13.82 -19.75 -1.67
N VAL A 38 14.83 -18.88 -1.58
CA VAL A 38 14.79 -17.67 -0.77
C VAL A 38 14.32 -16.50 -1.61
N ILE A 39 13.46 -15.67 -1.01
CA ILE A 39 12.95 -14.45 -1.60
C ILE A 39 13.73 -13.28 -1.01
N ILE A 40 14.42 -12.53 -1.87
CA ILE A 40 15.20 -11.34 -1.50
C ILE A 40 14.48 -10.11 -2.05
N GLY A 41 14.09 -9.19 -1.18
CA GLY A 41 13.54 -7.89 -1.54
C GLY A 41 14.63 -6.81 -1.57
N ILE A 42 14.65 -5.97 -2.59
CA ILE A 42 15.55 -4.82 -2.72
C ILE A 42 14.74 -3.55 -2.47
N ALA A 43 15.30 -2.66 -1.64
CA ALA A 43 14.61 -1.47 -1.19
C ALA A 43 14.25 -0.52 -2.33
N SER A 44 13.02 0.01 -2.28
CA SER A 44 12.55 1.14 -3.10
C SER A 44 13.09 2.47 -2.58
N ASN A 45 12.80 3.56 -3.31
CA ASN A 45 13.10 4.95 -2.88
C ASN A 45 11.83 5.67 -2.40
N GLY A 46 10.75 4.92 -2.12
CA GLY A 46 9.43 5.44 -1.81
C GLY A 46 8.34 4.84 -2.70
N PHE A 47 7.28 5.61 -2.96
CA PHE A 47 6.10 5.16 -3.72
C PHE A 47 6.38 4.77 -5.18
N HIS A 48 7.53 5.17 -5.72
CA HIS A 48 7.91 5.03 -7.13
C HIS A 48 6.91 5.75 -8.04
N SER A 49 6.18 5.05 -8.90
CA SER A 49 5.27 5.64 -9.88
C SER A 49 3.87 5.04 -9.83
N ASN A 50 3.44 4.51 -8.68
CA ASN A 50 2.16 3.83 -8.51
C ASN A 50 1.41 4.35 -7.27
N GLY A 51 0.08 4.26 -7.27
CA GLY A 51 -0.75 4.63 -6.13
C GLY A 51 -0.95 6.14 -5.90
N TYR A 52 -0.49 7.00 -6.81
CA TYR A 52 -0.57 8.47 -6.65
C TYR A 52 -2.00 9.01 -6.55
N SER A 53 -2.99 8.35 -7.15
CA SER A 53 -4.40 8.74 -6.99
C SER A 53 -4.86 8.58 -5.53
N LEU A 54 -4.44 7.50 -4.86
CA LEU A 54 -4.76 7.26 -3.45
C LEU A 54 -3.99 8.22 -2.54
N ILE A 55 -2.69 8.42 -2.80
CA ILE A 55 -1.87 9.41 -2.08
C ILE A 55 -2.51 10.79 -2.13
N LYS A 56 -2.91 11.23 -3.34
CA LYS A 56 -3.58 12.51 -3.54
C LYS A 56 -4.88 12.61 -2.74
N SER A 57 -5.72 11.58 -2.80
CA SER A 57 -6.99 11.54 -2.04
C SER A 57 -6.78 11.63 -0.53
N VAL A 58 -5.74 10.97 0.01
CA VAL A 58 -5.42 11.06 1.44
C VAL A 58 -4.94 12.47 1.79
N LEU A 59 -4.03 13.06 1.02
CA LEU A 59 -3.55 14.44 1.26
C LEU A 59 -4.70 15.46 1.25
N GLU A 60 -5.59 15.36 0.27
CA GLU A 60 -6.80 16.19 0.19
C GLU A 60 -7.70 16.01 1.43
N SER A 61 -7.91 14.76 1.89
CA SER A 61 -8.71 14.49 3.09
C SER A 61 -8.11 15.09 4.37
N GLN A 62 -6.78 15.19 4.41
CA GLN A 62 -6.03 15.75 5.54
C GLN A 62 -5.82 17.27 5.41
N ASN A 63 -6.30 17.92 4.35
CA ASN A 63 -6.02 19.32 4.01
C ASN A 63 -4.51 19.65 3.98
N ILE A 64 -3.70 18.74 3.44
CA ILE A 64 -2.25 18.93 3.29
C ILE A 64 -1.95 19.33 1.84
N GLU A 65 -1.27 20.45 1.66
CA GLU A 65 -0.84 20.94 0.36
C GLU A 65 0.56 20.44 -0.01
N LEU A 66 0.89 20.48 -1.31
CA LEU A 66 2.18 19.99 -1.82
C LEU A 66 3.39 20.78 -1.28
N ASN A 67 3.20 22.04 -0.89
CA ASN A 67 4.26 22.90 -0.36
C ASN A 67 4.39 22.83 1.17
N ASP A 68 3.49 22.12 1.85
CA ASP A 68 3.57 21.95 3.29
C ASP A 68 4.77 21.07 3.67
N PRO A 69 5.27 21.18 4.93
CA PRO A 69 6.21 20.22 5.48
C PRO A 69 5.68 18.79 5.35
N CYS A 70 6.52 17.88 4.88
CA CYS A 70 6.14 16.50 4.66
C CYS A 70 5.94 15.77 6.00
N PRO A 71 4.78 15.13 6.24
CA PRO A 71 4.48 14.52 7.54
C PRO A 71 5.46 13.43 8.01
N TRP A 72 6.04 12.67 7.07
CA TRP A 72 7.04 11.64 7.35
C TRP A 72 8.49 12.11 7.17
N ASN A 73 8.70 13.34 6.67
CA ASN A 73 10.02 13.95 6.54
C ASN A 73 9.93 15.49 6.66
N PRO A 74 9.80 16.02 7.89
CA PRO A 74 9.50 17.44 8.10
C PRO A 74 10.55 18.43 7.58
N GLN A 75 11.74 17.96 7.18
CA GLN A 75 12.82 18.79 6.62
C GLN A 75 12.60 19.13 5.14
N GLN A 76 11.62 18.51 4.49
CA GLN A 76 11.30 18.68 3.08
C GLN A 76 9.80 18.91 2.89
N THR A 77 9.41 19.40 1.72
CA THR A 77 7.98 19.51 1.38
C THR A 77 7.41 18.18 0.93
N VAL A 78 6.09 18.06 0.97
CA VAL A 78 5.36 16.90 0.40
C VAL A 78 5.74 16.70 -1.07
N ALA A 79 5.79 17.77 -1.87
CA ALA A 79 6.16 17.72 -3.29
C ALA A 79 7.53 17.06 -3.51
N ILE A 80 8.55 17.44 -2.72
CA ILE A 80 9.90 16.92 -2.88
C ILE A 80 9.94 15.41 -2.56
N ASN A 81 9.28 14.97 -1.49
CA ASN A 81 9.24 13.56 -1.12
C ASN A 81 8.45 12.72 -2.13
N LEU A 82 7.32 13.24 -2.65
CA LEU A 82 6.53 12.55 -3.67
C LEU A 82 7.21 12.49 -5.03
N LEU A 83 8.16 13.40 -5.33
CA LEU A 83 8.93 13.42 -6.58
C LEU A 83 10.25 12.63 -6.49
N LEU A 84 10.48 11.88 -5.41
CA LEU A 84 11.61 10.96 -5.34
C LEU A 84 11.55 9.99 -6.53
N PRO A 85 12.60 9.95 -7.38
CA PRO A 85 12.54 9.19 -8.62
C PRO A 85 12.49 7.69 -8.34
N THR A 86 11.70 6.98 -9.16
CA THR A 86 11.71 5.51 -9.20
C THR A 86 13.13 4.99 -9.34
N LYS A 87 13.50 4.06 -8.46
CA LYS A 87 14.84 3.47 -8.45
C LYS A 87 15.04 2.62 -9.71
N ILE A 88 16.16 2.83 -10.41
CA ILE A 88 16.53 2.05 -11.58
C ILE A 88 17.50 0.94 -11.16
N TYR A 89 17.06 -0.31 -11.24
CA TYR A 89 17.83 -1.47 -10.75
C TYR A 89 18.82 -2.08 -11.77
N VAL A 90 18.87 -1.56 -13.01
CA VAL A 90 19.62 -2.21 -14.10
C VAL A 90 21.12 -2.35 -13.80
N ASN A 91 21.76 -1.29 -13.29
CA ASN A 91 23.20 -1.28 -13.02
C ASN A 91 23.59 -2.28 -11.93
N THR A 92 22.70 -2.47 -10.97
CA THR A 92 22.86 -3.42 -9.87
C THR A 92 22.63 -4.85 -10.33
N LEU A 93 21.57 -5.07 -11.10
CA LEU A 93 21.07 -6.42 -11.36
C LEU A 93 21.65 -7.04 -12.63
N LEU A 94 22.03 -6.28 -13.65
CA LEU A 94 22.36 -6.85 -14.95
C LEU A 94 23.45 -7.95 -14.87
N GLU A 95 24.54 -7.69 -14.14
CA GLU A 95 25.60 -8.68 -13.90
C GLU A 95 25.11 -9.87 -13.07
N LEU A 96 24.31 -9.61 -12.05
CA LEU A 96 23.76 -10.64 -11.17
C LEU A 96 22.82 -11.59 -11.93
N LEU A 97 21.95 -11.05 -12.78
CA LEU A 97 21.03 -11.84 -13.60
C LEU A 97 21.82 -12.67 -14.62
N ARG A 98 22.83 -12.08 -15.27
CA ARG A 98 23.73 -12.79 -16.20
C ARG A 98 24.51 -13.93 -15.55
N SER A 99 24.72 -13.87 -14.23
CA SER A 99 25.39 -14.94 -13.49
C SER A 99 24.57 -16.24 -13.43
N GLY A 100 23.28 -16.21 -13.78
CA GLY A 100 22.39 -17.36 -13.79
C GLY A 100 21.97 -17.87 -12.41
N ARG A 101 22.35 -17.18 -11.33
CA ARG A 101 22.06 -17.56 -9.93
C ARG A 101 20.68 -17.12 -9.45
N VAL A 102 20.10 -16.12 -10.10
CA VAL A 102 18.71 -15.69 -9.87
C VAL A 102 17.79 -16.61 -10.68
N LYS A 103 16.74 -17.14 -10.03
CA LYS A 103 15.72 -18.01 -10.63
C LYS A 103 14.50 -17.23 -11.10
N GLY A 104 14.20 -16.08 -10.49
CA GLY A 104 13.14 -15.17 -10.89
C GLY A 104 13.38 -13.76 -10.39
N ALA A 105 12.84 -12.76 -11.09
CA ALA A 105 12.89 -11.36 -10.66
C ALA A 105 11.54 -10.69 -10.96
N ALA A 106 10.94 -10.05 -9.96
CA ALA A 106 9.68 -9.32 -10.08
C ALA A 106 9.89 -7.86 -9.70
N HIS A 107 9.56 -6.96 -10.63
CA HIS A 107 9.50 -5.53 -10.34
C HIS A 107 8.18 -5.24 -9.64
N ILE A 108 8.25 -4.59 -8.48
CA ILE A 108 7.07 -4.33 -7.65
C ILE A 108 6.50 -2.97 -8.04
N THR A 109 5.41 -3.00 -8.79
CA THR A 109 4.72 -1.81 -9.33
C THR A 109 3.29 -1.74 -8.79
N GLY A 110 2.32 -1.26 -9.58
CA GLY A 110 0.90 -1.41 -9.25
C GLY A 110 0.55 -2.87 -8.99
N GLY A 111 -0.35 -3.10 -8.03
CA GLY A 111 -0.66 -4.45 -7.52
C GLY A 111 0.28 -4.92 -6.38
N GLY A 112 1.34 -4.16 -6.08
CA GLY A 112 2.23 -4.40 -4.95
C GLY A 112 2.87 -5.79 -4.95
N LEU A 113 3.15 -6.33 -3.77
CA LEU A 113 3.79 -7.65 -3.62
C LEU A 113 2.86 -8.79 -4.07
N VAL A 114 1.56 -8.65 -3.76
CA VAL A 114 0.55 -9.69 -3.92
C VAL A 114 0.27 -9.99 -5.39
N ASP A 115 0.27 -8.98 -6.27
CA ASP A 115 0.03 -9.18 -7.70
C ASP A 115 1.31 -9.47 -8.49
N ASN A 116 2.45 -8.86 -8.13
CA ASN A 116 3.66 -8.94 -8.95
C ASN A 116 4.46 -10.24 -8.74
N ILE A 117 4.52 -10.77 -7.52
CA ILE A 117 5.27 -12.02 -7.23
C ILE A 117 4.66 -13.26 -7.92
N PRO A 118 3.32 -13.49 -7.91
CA PRO A 118 2.72 -14.66 -8.56
C PRO A 118 3.04 -14.83 -10.04
N ARG A 119 3.26 -13.72 -10.76
CA ARG A 119 3.56 -13.72 -12.21
C ARG A 119 4.83 -14.51 -12.53
N ILE A 120 5.81 -14.50 -11.62
CA ILE A 120 7.10 -15.19 -11.81
C ILE A 120 7.14 -16.61 -11.23
N LEU A 121 6.19 -17.00 -10.40
CA LEU A 121 6.14 -18.34 -9.78
C LEU A 121 5.60 -19.42 -10.74
N PRO A 122 6.02 -20.70 -10.59
CA PRO A 122 5.35 -21.83 -11.22
C PRO A 122 3.96 -22.08 -10.60
N SER A 123 3.19 -23.01 -11.17
CA SER A 123 1.82 -23.31 -10.72
C SER A 123 1.73 -24.02 -9.37
N ASP A 124 2.78 -24.76 -9.00
CA ASP A 124 2.84 -25.66 -7.84
C ASP A 124 3.56 -25.06 -6.63
N LEU A 125 3.93 -23.77 -6.68
CA LEU A 125 4.60 -23.06 -5.60
C LEU A 125 3.89 -21.74 -5.26
N ILE A 126 3.98 -21.37 -3.99
CA ILE A 126 3.55 -20.09 -3.43
C ILE A 126 4.75 -19.34 -2.85
N ALA A 127 4.63 -18.03 -2.70
CA ALA A 127 5.56 -17.20 -1.95
C ALA A 127 5.02 -16.95 -0.55
N LYS A 128 5.83 -17.26 0.46
CA LYS A 128 5.55 -16.95 1.84
C LYS A 128 6.45 -15.79 2.27
N ILE A 129 5.87 -14.64 2.56
CA ILE A 129 6.56 -13.38 2.83
C ILE A 129 6.31 -12.97 4.27
N ASP A 130 7.36 -12.70 5.03
CA ASP A 130 7.27 -12.18 6.39
C ASP A 130 7.54 -10.67 6.38
N MET A 131 6.47 -9.89 6.57
CA MET A 131 6.52 -8.42 6.54
C MET A 131 7.33 -7.82 7.70
N SER A 132 7.66 -8.60 8.74
CA SER A 132 8.49 -8.13 9.86
C SER A 132 10.00 -8.09 9.54
N THR A 133 10.40 -8.68 8.40
CA THR A 133 11.82 -8.83 8.03
C THR A 133 12.45 -7.58 7.41
N TRP A 134 11.65 -6.56 7.10
CA TRP A 134 12.11 -5.23 6.74
C TRP A 134 11.26 -4.17 7.45
N PRO A 135 11.83 -2.98 7.74
CA PRO A 135 11.02 -1.88 8.25
C PRO A 135 10.18 -1.30 7.11
N ILE A 136 8.88 -1.17 7.34
CA ILE A 136 7.99 -0.43 6.43
C ILE A 136 8.39 1.04 6.49
N PRO A 137 8.73 1.68 5.35
CA PRO A 137 9.12 3.08 5.36
C PRO A 137 8.00 4.00 5.87
N ASP A 138 8.40 5.10 6.52
CA ASP A 138 7.51 6.01 7.24
C ASP A 138 6.42 6.60 6.35
N GLU A 139 6.71 6.81 5.07
CA GLU A 139 5.72 7.30 4.09
C GLU A 139 4.53 6.35 3.92
N PHE A 140 4.74 5.03 4.00
CA PHE A 140 3.65 4.05 3.90
C PHE A 140 2.90 3.92 5.23
N LEU A 141 3.61 3.95 6.36
CA LEU A 141 2.98 3.93 7.69
C LEU A 141 2.09 5.16 7.90
N TRP A 142 2.60 6.34 7.56
CA TRP A 142 1.83 7.58 7.61
C TRP A 142 0.60 7.50 6.71
N LEU A 143 0.77 7.05 5.46
CA LEU A 143 -0.34 6.98 4.50
C LEU A 143 -1.43 6.00 4.97
N ALA A 144 -1.04 4.84 5.50
CA ALA A 144 -1.98 3.86 6.05
C ALA A 144 -2.80 4.47 7.19
N SER A 145 -2.14 5.13 8.13
CA SER A 145 -2.76 5.73 9.30
C SER A 145 -3.66 6.92 8.91
N ALA A 146 -3.13 7.89 8.16
CA ALA A 146 -3.85 9.09 7.73
C ALA A 146 -5.04 8.78 6.81
N GLY A 147 -4.91 7.76 5.96
CA GLY A 147 -5.98 7.32 5.05
C GLY A 147 -6.96 6.32 5.67
N SER A 148 -6.71 5.83 6.89
CA SER A 148 -7.42 4.67 7.46
C SER A 148 -7.43 3.47 6.49
N ILE A 149 -6.31 3.23 5.81
CA ILE A 149 -6.16 2.17 4.81
C ILE A 149 -5.65 0.91 5.52
N SER A 150 -6.31 -0.23 5.29
CA SER A 150 -5.88 -1.50 5.88
C SER A 150 -4.51 -1.92 5.38
N ALA A 151 -3.76 -2.66 6.20
CA ALA A 151 -2.46 -3.19 5.79
C ALA A 151 -2.56 -4.07 4.53
N SER A 152 -3.66 -4.81 4.37
CA SER A 152 -3.98 -5.59 3.16
C SER A 152 -4.12 -4.74 1.90
N GLU A 153 -4.78 -3.60 1.98
CA GLU A 153 -4.91 -2.70 0.83
C GLU A 153 -3.58 -2.00 0.53
N MET A 154 -2.81 -1.64 1.56
CA MET A 154 -1.49 -1.06 1.40
C MET A 154 -0.56 -1.96 0.56
N VAL A 155 -0.50 -3.27 0.86
CA VAL A 155 0.36 -4.21 0.12
C VAL A 155 -0.17 -4.60 -1.26
N ASN A 156 -1.45 -4.33 -1.55
CA ASN A 156 -2.05 -4.51 -2.87
C ASN A 156 -1.84 -3.30 -3.78
N VAL A 157 -1.69 -2.10 -3.21
CA VAL A 157 -1.51 -0.87 -3.99
C VAL A 157 -0.04 -0.50 -4.11
N PHE A 158 0.72 -0.65 -3.02
CA PHE A 158 2.05 -0.10 -2.88
C PHE A 158 3.13 -1.18 -2.78
N ASN A 159 4.37 -0.75 -3.02
CA ASN A 159 5.56 -1.58 -2.87
C ASN A 159 6.01 -1.77 -1.40
N CYS A 160 5.48 -0.95 -0.48
CA CYS A 160 5.74 -0.99 0.97
C CYS A 160 7.23 -1.08 1.34
N GLY A 161 8.08 -0.42 0.55
CA GLY A 161 9.53 -0.37 0.76
C GLY A 161 10.34 -1.36 -0.06
N ILE A 162 9.72 -2.30 -0.80
CA ILE A 162 10.41 -3.29 -1.63
C ILE A 162 10.08 -3.04 -3.10
N GLY A 163 10.99 -2.48 -3.88
CA GLY A 163 10.73 -2.19 -5.29
C GLY A 163 11.11 -3.31 -6.26
N MET A 164 11.94 -4.26 -5.84
CA MET A 164 12.31 -5.43 -6.66
C MET A 164 12.42 -6.66 -5.78
N VAL A 165 11.95 -7.81 -6.28
CA VAL A 165 12.05 -9.11 -5.62
C VAL A 165 12.86 -10.07 -6.48
N LEU A 166 13.78 -10.81 -5.87
CA LEU A 166 14.55 -11.89 -6.49
C LEU A 166 14.21 -13.22 -5.82
N ILE A 167 14.02 -14.27 -6.62
CA ILE A 167 13.93 -15.67 -6.14
C ILE A 167 15.28 -16.32 -6.40
N VAL A 168 15.89 -16.87 -5.36
CA VAL A 168 17.27 -17.36 -5.37
C VAL A 168 17.35 -18.75 -4.72
N GLY A 169 18.14 -19.64 -5.31
CA GLY A 169 18.43 -20.94 -4.70
C GLY A 169 19.15 -20.79 -3.37
N ARG A 170 18.84 -21.61 -2.36
CA ARG A 170 19.47 -21.55 -1.02
C ARG A 170 21.00 -21.48 -1.06
N LYS A 171 21.62 -22.25 -1.94
CA LYS A 171 23.08 -22.29 -2.14
C LYS A 171 23.67 -20.99 -2.73
N ASP A 172 22.86 -20.23 -3.45
CA ASP A 172 23.28 -19.04 -4.20
C ASP A 172 23.05 -17.75 -3.39
N VAL A 173 22.29 -17.80 -2.29
CA VAL A 173 22.00 -16.65 -1.41
C VAL A 173 23.26 -15.90 -0.99
N PRO A 174 24.33 -16.54 -0.47
CA PRO A 174 25.52 -15.81 -0.03
C PRO A 174 26.19 -15.01 -1.17
N TYR A 175 26.18 -15.55 -2.39
CA TYR A 175 26.70 -14.86 -3.56
C TYR A 175 25.83 -13.64 -3.91
N VAL A 176 24.51 -13.81 -3.90
CA VAL A 176 23.58 -12.73 -4.23
C VAL A 176 23.66 -11.60 -3.20
N GLU A 177 23.69 -11.93 -1.90
CA GLU A 177 23.84 -10.95 -0.83
C GLU A 177 25.16 -10.19 -0.96
N ALA A 178 26.28 -10.88 -1.18
CA ALA A 178 27.59 -10.24 -1.37
C ALA A 178 27.62 -9.31 -2.61
N HIS A 179 26.98 -9.71 -3.71
CA HIS A 179 26.84 -8.87 -4.90
C HIS A 179 26.07 -7.58 -4.60
N LEU A 180 24.90 -7.69 -3.95
CA LEU A 180 24.08 -6.54 -3.58
C LEU A 180 24.82 -5.61 -2.60
N GLN A 181 25.51 -6.17 -1.61
CA GLN A 181 26.36 -5.42 -0.67
C GLN A 181 27.47 -4.64 -1.40
N SER A 182 28.15 -5.27 -2.37
CA SER A 182 29.21 -4.61 -3.14
C SER A 182 28.72 -3.41 -3.96
N ARG A 183 27.41 -3.38 -4.27
CA ARG A 183 26.72 -2.28 -4.96
C ARG A 183 26.07 -1.29 -4.00
N SER A 184 26.33 -1.40 -2.70
CA SER A 184 25.72 -0.58 -1.63
C SER A 184 24.19 -0.60 -1.67
N GLU A 185 23.61 -1.74 -2.07
CA GLU A 185 22.17 -1.89 -2.12
C GLU A 185 21.62 -2.30 -0.77
N ARG A 186 20.51 -1.66 -0.39
CA ARG A 186 19.72 -2.09 0.76
C ARG A 186 18.76 -3.19 0.31
N PHE A 187 18.86 -4.36 0.96
CA PHE A 187 18.03 -5.52 0.65
C PHE A 187 17.71 -6.30 1.92
N PHE A 188 16.72 -7.19 1.81
CA PHE A 188 16.18 -7.99 2.90
C PHE A 188 15.87 -9.40 2.40
N LYS A 189 16.06 -10.40 3.25
CA LYS A 189 15.47 -11.73 3.02
C LYS A 189 14.04 -11.67 3.53
N ILE A 190 13.11 -11.55 2.60
CA ILE A 190 11.71 -11.25 2.91
C ILE A 190 10.84 -12.49 3.04
N GLY A 191 11.35 -13.66 2.67
CA GLY A 191 10.54 -14.87 2.70
C GLY A 191 11.16 -16.05 1.96
N ILE A 192 10.32 -17.05 1.71
CA ILE A 192 10.67 -18.27 1.00
C ILE A 192 9.59 -18.65 0.00
N VAL A 193 9.97 -19.42 -1.01
CA VAL A 193 9.04 -20.13 -1.89
C VAL A 193 8.74 -21.49 -1.27
N GLU A 194 7.48 -21.88 -1.19
CA GLU A 194 7.08 -23.18 -0.65
C GLU A 194 5.96 -23.84 -1.47
N LYS A 195 5.75 -25.14 -1.24
CA LYS A 195 4.57 -25.82 -1.77
C LYS A 195 3.32 -25.34 -1.02
N PRO A 196 2.19 -25.14 -1.71
CA PRO A 196 0.92 -24.87 -1.04
C PRO A 196 0.62 -25.98 -0.03
N LYS A 197 0.11 -25.63 1.15
CA LYS A 197 -0.42 -26.61 2.11
C LYS A 197 -1.61 -27.30 1.46
N THR A 198 -1.52 -28.61 1.24
CA THR A 198 -2.69 -29.41 0.84
C THR A 198 -3.59 -29.58 2.05
N ASP A 199 -4.56 -28.69 2.23
CA ASP A 199 -5.71 -29.02 3.06
C ASP A 199 -6.56 -30.05 2.30
N SER A 200 -6.75 -31.20 2.93
CA SER A 200 -7.58 -32.29 2.45
C SER A 200 -9.07 -31.90 2.56
N THR A 201 -9.56 -31.15 1.58
CA THR A 201 -10.99 -31.03 1.30
C THR A 201 -11.20 -31.02 -0.21
N GLU A 202 -12.14 -31.86 -0.63
CA GLU A 202 -12.48 -32.28 -1.99
C GLU A 202 -12.38 -31.18 -3.06
N LYS A 203 -11.43 -31.35 -4.00
CA LYS A 203 -11.41 -30.57 -5.24
C LYS A 203 -12.50 -31.09 -6.18
N SER A 204 -13.57 -30.31 -6.31
CA SER A 204 -14.48 -30.42 -7.44
C SER A 204 -13.78 -29.89 -8.70
N GLU A 205 -13.84 -30.68 -9.77
CA GLU A 205 -13.30 -30.34 -11.10
C GLU A 205 -14.00 -29.09 -11.66
N SER A 206 -13.39 -27.94 -11.46
CA SER A 206 -13.55 -26.77 -12.32
C SER A 206 -12.26 -25.97 -12.24
N GLU A 207 -11.73 -25.55 -13.39
CA GLU A 207 -10.55 -24.71 -13.51
C GLU A 207 -10.80 -23.33 -12.87
N GLN A 208 -10.72 -23.26 -11.56
CA GLN A 208 -10.57 -22.00 -10.83
C GLN A 208 -9.09 -21.82 -10.52
N VAL A 209 -8.50 -20.82 -11.17
CA VAL A 209 -7.17 -20.32 -10.90
C VAL A 209 -7.13 -19.90 -9.43
N ASP A 210 -6.36 -20.64 -8.63
CA ASP A 210 -6.11 -20.32 -7.23
C ASP A 210 -5.44 -18.94 -7.13
N HIS A 211 -6.21 -17.93 -6.73
CA HIS A 211 -5.84 -16.53 -6.90
C HIS A 211 -4.85 -16.02 -5.85
N ASN A 212 -4.47 -16.81 -4.85
CA ASN A 212 -3.59 -16.31 -3.79
C ASN A 212 -2.28 -17.11 -3.65
N LYS A 213 -1.34 -16.87 -4.56
CA LYS A 213 0.02 -17.44 -4.51
C LYS A 213 0.98 -16.69 -3.58
N VAL A 214 0.50 -15.73 -2.79
CA VAL A 214 1.30 -15.01 -1.80
C VAL A 214 0.64 -15.15 -0.43
N GLU A 215 1.36 -15.76 0.52
CA GLU A 215 1.00 -15.79 1.94
C GLU A 215 1.81 -14.70 2.65
N LEU A 216 1.13 -13.74 3.27
CA LEU A 216 1.76 -12.66 4.03
C LEU A 216 1.69 -12.95 5.54
N GLU A 217 2.83 -13.04 6.19
CA GLU A 217 2.96 -13.15 7.64
C GLU A 217 3.29 -11.80 8.28
N ASN A 218 2.86 -11.62 9.53
CA ASN A 218 3.13 -10.44 10.35
C ASN A 218 2.70 -9.10 9.71
N LEU A 219 1.72 -9.14 8.80
CA LEU A 219 1.26 -7.97 8.04
C LEU A 219 0.77 -6.84 8.95
N GLU A 220 -0.19 -7.12 9.82
CA GLU A 220 -0.75 -6.11 10.73
C GLU A 220 0.32 -5.59 11.69
N VAL A 221 1.19 -6.46 12.21
CA VAL A 221 2.28 -6.10 13.12
C VAL A 221 3.29 -5.16 12.45
N ALA A 222 3.60 -5.38 11.17
CA ALA A 222 4.52 -4.53 10.42
C ALA A 222 3.98 -3.10 10.24
N PHE A 223 2.66 -2.93 10.14
CA PHE A 223 2.00 -1.62 10.04
C PHE A 223 1.68 -0.99 11.41
N GLN A 224 1.71 -1.76 12.50
CA GLN A 224 1.54 -1.28 13.88
C GLN A 224 2.82 -0.70 14.50
N GLN A 225 3.91 -0.56 13.75
CA GLN A 225 5.18 0.03 14.24
C GLN A 225 5.09 1.55 14.55
N GLU A 226 3.87 2.11 14.61
CA GLU A 226 3.48 3.51 14.82
C GLU A 226 4.18 4.21 16.01
N ASN A 227 4.70 3.48 16.99
CA ASN A 227 5.21 4.07 18.24
C ASN A 227 6.63 4.68 18.17
N LYS A 228 7.23 4.89 16.98
CA LYS A 228 8.58 5.49 16.90
C LYS A 228 8.74 6.74 16.03
N VAL A 229 7.84 7.08 15.11
CA VAL A 229 8.10 8.18 14.14
C VAL A 229 6.88 9.07 13.87
N VAL A 230 6.14 9.43 14.90
CA VAL A 230 5.28 10.62 14.80
C VAL A 230 5.53 11.46 16.05
N PRO A 231 6.33 12.55 15.98
CA PRO A 231 5.88 13.70 16.73
C PRO A 231 4.53 13.99 16.10
N THR A 232 3.47 13.58 16.80
CA THR A 232 2.19 14.22 16.59
C THR A 232 2.54 15.70 16.55
N LEU A 233 2.10 16.41 15.52
CA LEU A 233 1.86 17.83 15.63
C LEU A 233 0.82 17.99 16.75
N SER A 234 1.26 17.74 17.98
CA SER A 234 0.57 17.81 19.26
C SER A 234 0.52 19.27 19.70
N ASN A 235 0.50 20.17 18.72
CA ASN A 235 0.28 21.61 18.83
C ASN A 235 -0.32 22.18 17.53
N ALA A 236 -1.00 21.37 16.71
CA ALA A 236 -1.95 21.89 15.74
C ALA A 236 -3.35 21.58 16.26
N ASN A 237 -3.92 22.56 16.96
CA ASN A 237 -5.33 22.84 17.20
C ASN A 237 -6.32 21.70 16.95
N HIS A 238 -7.13 21.39 17.97
CA HIS A 238 -8.49 20.84 17.84
C HIS A 238 -8.94 20.74 16.38
N VAL A 239 -9.08 19.51 15.84
CA VAL A 239 -9.80 19.30 14.58
C VAL A 239 -11.09 20.09 14.73
N ASN A 240 -11.19 21.20 14.01
CA ASN A 240 -12.29 22.14 14.15
C ASN A 240 -13.48 21.48 13.47
N ARG A 241 -14.11 20.53 14.17
CA ARG A 241 -15.21 19.72 13.67
C ARG A 241 -16.26 20.70 13.18
N LYS A 242 -16.62 20.56 11.90
CA LYS A 242 -17.67 21.41 11.33
C LYS A 242 -18.95 21.14 12.11
N ARG A 243 -19.50 22.18 12.74
CA ARG A 243 -20.78 22.12 13.46
C ARG A 243 -21.89 22.03 12.42
N VAL A 244 -22.66 20.95 12.44
CA VAL A 244 -23.71 20.64 11.48
C VAL A 244 -25.06 20.60 12.18
N ALA A 245 -26.06 21.25 11.58
CA ALA A 245 -27.46 21.11 11.97
C ALA A 245 -28.20 20.24 10.95
N ILE A 246 -29.09 19.36 11.42
CA ILE A 246 -29.88 18.47 10.57
C ILE A 246 -31.34 18.90 10.58
N LEU A 247 -31.91 19.15 9.40
CA LEU A 247 -33.36 19.37 9.25
C LEU A 247 -34.07 18.05 8.97
N ILE A 248 -35.10 17.73 9.76
CA ILE A 248 -35.93 16.53 9.61
C ILE A 248 -37.41 16.89 9.45
N SER A 249 -38.19 15.96 8.90
CA SER A 249 -39.65 16.07 8.75
C SER A 249 -40.42 14.81 9.17
N GLY A 250 -39.73 13.83 9.80
CA GLY A 250 -40.28 12.50 10.08
C GLY A 250 -39.48 11.70 11.11
N SER A 251 -39.37 10.38 10.92
CA SER A 251 -38.88 9.43 11.94
C SER A 251 -37.36 9.40 12.21
N GLY A 252 -36.56 10.13 11.41
CA GLY A 252 -35.14 10.39 11.68
C GLY A 252 -34.17 9.21 11.51
N SER A 253 -34.53 8.12 10.82
CA SER A 253 -33.65 6.93 10.69
C SER A 253 -32.27 7.22 10.07
N ASN A 254 -32.22 8.07 9.03
CA ASN A 254 -30.95 8.48 8.42
C ASN A 254 -30.17 9.46 9.30
N MET A 255 -30.86 10.26 10.11
CA MET A 255 -30.26 11.22 11.03
C MET A 255 -29.47 10.50 12.15
N LEU A 256 -30.01 9.42 12.72
CA LEU A 256 -29.28 8.59 13.70
C LEU A 256 -27.97 8.02 13.12
N SER A 257 -27.98 7.59 11.86
CA SER A 257 -26.78 7.08 11.20
C SER A 257 -25.70 8.17 11.05
N LEU A 258 -26.11 9.41 10.79
CA LEU A 258 -25.21 10.56 10.75
C LEU A 258 -24.70 10.93 12.15
N ILE A 259 -25.54 10.88 13.18
CA ILE A 259 -25.14 11.09 14.59
C ILE A 259 -24.07 10.09 15.01
N HIS A 260 -24.31 8.79 14.79
CA HIS A 260 -23.34 7.76 15.13
C HIS A 260 -22.02 7.90 14.34
N SER A 261 -22.10 8.29 13.07
CA SER A 261 -20.92 8.57 12.26
C SER A 261 -20.12 9.76 12.81
N SER A 262 -20.82 10.82 13.26
CA SER A 262 -20.22 12.03 13.82
C SER A 262 -19.46 11.80 15.14
N LYS A 263 -19.87 10.79 15.92
CA LYS A 263 -19.25 10.43 17.21
C LYS A 263 -17.94 9.65 17.07
N LYS A 264 -17.58 9.17 15.86
CA LYS A 264 -16.32 8.43 15.62
C LYS A 264 -15.11 9.36 15.73
N ALA A 265 -13.99 8.83 16.22
CA ALA A 265 -12.75 9.59 16.39
C ALA A 265 -12.24 10.23 15.08
N ALA A 266 -12.47 9.56 13.94
CA ALA A 266 -12.12 10.02 12.61
C ALA A 266 -13.15 10.99 11.97
N SER A 267 -14.23 11.37 12.67
CA SER A 267 -15.23 12.27 12.11
C SER A 267 -14.71 13.71 11.97
N VAL A 268 -14.94 14.29 10.80
CA VAL A 268 -14.61 15.69 10.46
C VAL A 268 -15.74 16.68 10.78
N TYR A 269 -16.88 16.19 11.25
CA TYR A 269 -18.05 16.99 11.62
C TYR A 269 -18.65 16.53 12.94
N GLU A 270 -19.37 17.45 13.57
CA GLU A 270 -20.12 17.25 14.81
C GLU A 270 -21.55 17.71 14.56
N ILE A 271 -22.52 16.86 14.86
CA ILE A 271 -23.92 17.26 14.83
C ILE A 271 -24.22 17.95 16.14
N VAL A 272 -24.68 19.19 16.06
CA VAL A 272 -24.93 20.04 17.24
C VAL A 272 -26.38 20.41 17.44
N LEU A 273 -27.20 20.23 16.40
CA LEU A 273 -28.60 20.64 16.41
C LEU A 273 -29.42 19.79 15.44
N VAL A 274 -30.59 19.35 15.87
CA VAL A 274 -31.62 18.78 15.00
C VAL A 274 -32.85 19.68 14.99
N ILE A 275 -33.24 20.14 13.80
CA ILE A 275 -34.39 21.02 13.58
C ILE A 275 -35.49 20.20 12.92
N SER A 276 -36.74 20.37 13.34
CA SER A 276 -37.89 19.73 12.69
C SER A 276 -38.96 20.74 12.34
N ASN A 277 -39.44 20.72 11.10
CA ASN A 277 -40.62 21.51 10.72
C ASN A 277 -41.95 20.90 11.20
N VAL A 278 -41.89 19.82 11.98
CA VAL A 278 -43.03 19.10 12.56
C VAL A 278 -42.76 18.89 14.05
N GLU A 279 -43.57 19.52 14.91
CA GLU A 279 -43.44 19.49 16.37
C GLU A 279 -43.52 18.07 16.95
N THR A 280 -44.27 17.17 16.30
CA THR A 280 -44.47 15.78 16.72
C THR A 280 -43.54 14.77 16.03
N ALA A 281 -42.48 15.23 15.36
CA ALA A 281 -41.56 14.33 14.68
C ALA A 281 -40.82 13.42 15.67
N SER A 282 -40.99 12.10 15.54
CA SER A 282 -40.31 11.12 16.39
C SER A 282 -38.79 11.12 16.26
N GLY A 283 -38.24 11.79 15.25
CA GLY A 283 -36.81 12.04 15.14
C GLY A 283 -36.25 13.02 16.19
N LEU A 284 -37.06 13.95 16.71
CA LEU A 284 -36.58 14.88 17.76
C LEU A 284 -36.23 14.13 19.05
N LEU A 285 -37.11 13.25 19.51
CA LEU A 285 -36.87 12.40 20.69
C LEU A 285 -35.61 11.53 20.54
N LYS A 286 -35.37 10.98 19.34
CA LYS A 286 -34.19 10.18 19.04
C LYS A 286 -32.89 10.98 19.04
N ALA A 287 -32.95 12.27 18.71
CA ALA A 287 -31.80 13.16 18.77
C ALA A 287 -31.47 13.52 20.23
N GLU A 288 -32.50 13.73 21.06
CA GLU A 288 -32.36 13.97 22.50
C GLU A 288 -31.79 12.74 23.23
N GLU A 289 -32.21 11.53 22.86
CA GLU A 289 -31.63 10.26 23.37
C GLU A 289 -30.13 10.12 23.06
N GLU A 290 -29.63 10.80 22.04
CA GLU A 290 -28.23 10.83 21.63
C GLU A 290 -27.46 12.07 22.16
N ASP A 291 -28.05 12.82 23.10
CA ASP A 291 -27.52 14.07 23.69
C ASP A 291 -27.32 15.22 22.69
N ILE A 292 -28.19 15.33 21.67
CA ILE A 292 -28.15 16.41 20.66
C ILE A 292 -29.26 17.42 20.93
N GLU A 293 -28.94 18.72 20.85
CA GLU A 293 -29.91 19.82 20.99
C GLU A 293 -30.98 19.76 19.89
N THR A 294 -32.23 20.05 20.23
CA THR A 294 -33.38 20.01 19.33
C THR A 294 -34.12 21.34 19.24
N SER A 295 -34.66 21.66 18.06
CA SER A 295 -35.56 22.79 17.85
C SER A 295 -36.70 22.41 16.89
N VAL A 296 -37.84 23.07 17.05
CA VAL A 296 -38.93 23.09 16.07
C VAL A 296 -38.80 24.35 15.22
#